data_AF-A0A1V6SNH2-F1
#
_entry.id   AF-A0A1V6SNH2-F1
#
_cell.length_a   1.000
_cell.length_b   1.000
_cell.length_c   1.000
_cell.angle_alpha   90.00
_cell.angle_beta   90.00
_cell.angle_gamma   90.00
#
_symmetry.space_group_name_H-M   'P 1'
#
loop_
_entity.id
_entity.type
_entity.pdbx_description
1 polymer ?
#
loop_
_entity_poly.entity_id
_entity_poly.type
_entity_poly.pdbx_seq_one_letter_code
_entity_poly.pdbx_strand_id
1 'polypeptide(L)'
;MEEGTVPTASEPPPLPYSLHTRKKSIAFFWTIFVVDTLAQPLILYWCLWYLTDLSHNVVFSIVTASLGGVSVFEYFYRLHHLFRKNSRARPLNSRVSWLDFFQINFTILWLILAVELVVGSVPEEPYVRLIAMVLPTVMFYFGIVYLSLDIFRMMGFKAPFRISSTPKGSVMPTALYALIEDVVAVDGGGGQIYRYALRTRYLSSPYFRRMLFEMNCFWSGGSIIFAAAITAVIFTVQENVAFTLGWTLPFAWAIVWTLITIPWVQSDLRREKKAWAENRGQGGIPWVDDISAPTARTRFASVQANVWPWTRDKQSQPPTPSDHAEKISGDVPGPSNGAQDVSNDASSSAPHEASHVADGTYDGATLGTHYAEPTEKLSV
;
A
#
# COMPACT_ATOMS: atom_id res chain seq x y z
N MET A 1 2.69 -28.25 32.67
CA MET A 1 2.33 -28.00 31.26
C MET A 1 3.39 -27.06 30.74
N GLU A 2 4.29 -27.58 29.91
CA GLU A 2 5.36 -26.79 29.29
C GLU A 2 4.73 -25.80 28.31
N GLU A 3 5.02 -24.52 28.53
CA GLU A 3 4.65 -23.42 27.65
C GLU A 3 5.49 -23.57 26.37
N GLY A 4 4.92 -24.23 25.37
CA GLY A 4 5.57 -24.55 24.11
C GLY A 4 6.08 -23.27 23.43
N THR A 5 7.37 -23.01 23.55
CA THR A 5 8.05 -21.93 22.86
C THR A 5 8.02 -22.26 21.37
N VAL A 6 7.09 -21.62 20.63
CA VAL A 6 7.03 -21.75 19.17
C VAL A 6 8.40 -21.35 18.62
N PRO A 7 9.09 -22.22 17.85
CA PRO A 7 10.39 -21.87 17.31
C PRO A 7 10.27 -20.59 16.50
N THR A 8 10.98 -19.55 16.93
CA THR A 8 11.05 -18.28 16.21
C THR A 8 11.75 -18.58 14.88
N ALA A 9 11.00 -18.54 13.77
CA ALA A 9 11.56 -18.80 12.46
C ALA A 9 12.78 -17.89 12.22
N SER A 10 13.88 -18.45 11.71
CA SER A 10 15.14 -17.71 11.50
C SER A 10 15.08 -16.70 10.35
N GLU A 11 14.00 -16.71 9.58
CA GLU A 11 13.78 -15.82 8.44
C GLU A 11 12.35 -15.25 8.45
N PRO A 12 12.15 -14.03 7.91
CA PRO A 12 10.82 -13.45 7.76
C PRO A 12 9.96 -14.31 6.81
N PRO A 13 8.62 -14.31 6.96
CA PRO A 13 7.74 -15.06 6.07
C PRO A 13 8.03 -14.75 4.58
N PRO A 14 8.30 -15.77 3.76
CA PRO A 14 8.71 -15.58 2.38
C PRO A 14 7.54 -15.08 1.54
N LEU A 15 7.85 -14.26 0.54
CA LEU A 15 6.90 -13.92 -0.51
C LEU A 15 7.06 -14.95 -1.65
N PRO A 16 6.02 -15.72 -2.00
CA PRO A 16 6.06 -16.74 -3.05
C PRO A 16 6.00 -16.10 -4.45
N TYR A 17 6.76 -15.03 -4.65
CA TYR A 17 6.75 -14.22 -5.86
C TYR A 17 8.14 -13.66 -6.12
N SER A 18 8.69 -13.92 -7.30
CA SER A 18 9.99 -13.41 -7.73
C SER A 18 9.85 -12.58 -9.00
N LEU A 19 10.35 -11.35 -8.94
CA LEU A 19 10.44 -10.45 -10.10
C LEU A 19 11.52 -10.92 -11.09
N HIS A 20 12.50 -11.71 -10.63
CA HIS A 20 13.63 -12.12 -11.47
C HIS A 20 13.22 -13.03 -12.64
N THR A 21 12.23 -13.89 -12.43
CA THR A 21 11.72 -14.79 -13.47
C THR A 21 10.87 -14.06 -14.52
N ARG A 22 10.37 -12.87 -14.20
CA ARG A 22 9.42 -12.10 -15.02
C ARG A 22 10.03 -10.86 -15.68
N LYS A 23 11.34 -10.62 -15.54
CA LYS A 23 12.03 -9.43 -16.06
C LYS A 23 11.74 -9.14 -17.54
N LYS A 24 11.69 -10.18 -18.39
CA LYS A 24 11.38 -10.03 -19.82
C LYS A 24 9.96 -9.52 -20.06
N SER A 25 8.98 -10.08 -19.35
CA SER A 25 7.57 -9.66 -19.44
C SER A 25 7.38 -8.25 -18.91
N ILE A 26 8.04 -7.90 -17.80
CA ILE A 26 8.03 -6.56 -17.22
C ILE A 26 8.66 -5.55 -18.21
N ALA A 27 9.84 -5.87 -18.76
CA ALA A 27 10.51 -4.99 -19.72
C ALA A 27 9.68 -4.80 -21.00
N PHE A 28 9.07 -5.87 -21.52
CA PHE A 28 8.19 -5.80 -22.68
C PHE A 28 6.97 -4.90 -22.41
N PHE A 29 6.27 -5.11 -21.29
CA PHE A 29 5.15 -4.27 -20.88
C PHE A 29 5.55 -2.80 -20.77
N TRP A 30 6.61 -2.48 -20.02
CA TRP A 30 7.07 -1.10 -19.85
C TRP A 30 7.53 -0.47 -21.16
N THR A 31 8.10 -1.24 -22.08
CA THR A 31 8.47 -0.75 -23.41
C THR A 31 7.23 -0.30 -24.19
N ILE A 32 6.20 -1.16 -24.28
CA ILE A 32 4.95 -0.80 -24.97
C ILE A 32 4.25 0.35 -24.25
N PHE A 33 4.23 0.35 -22.92
CA PHE A 33 3.65 1.42 -22.13
C PHE A 33 4.32 2.77 -22.42
N VAL A 34 5.66 2.84 -22.42
CA VAL A 34 6.39 4.08 -22.75
C VAL A 34 6.15 4.50 -24.20
N VAL A 35 6.04 3.56 -25.13
CA VAL A 35 5.70 3.89 -26.52
C VAL A 35 4.30 4.49 -26.60
N ASP A 36 3.29 3.84 -26.02
CA ASP A 36 1.88 4.24 -26.04
C ASP A 36 1.64 5.59 -25.33
N THR A 37 2.29 5.80 -24.18
CA THR A 37 1.99 6.94 -23.28
C THR A 37 2.96 8.10 -23.37
N LEU A 38 4.16 7.92 -23.92
CA LEU A 38 5.16 8.97 -24.05
C LEU A 38 5.57 9.22 -25.50
N ALA A 39 6.09 8.19 -26.17
CA ALA A 39 6.69 8.39 -27.50
C ALA A 39 5.63 8.74 -28.54
N GLN A 40 4.55 7.96 -28.61
CA GLN A 40 3.48 8.14 -29.57
C GLN A 40 2.81 9.52 -29.51
N PRO A 41 2.33 10.03 -28.36
CA PRO A 41 1.67 11.34 -28.31
C PRO A 41 2.63 12.48 -28.72
N LEU A 42 3.90 12.40 -28.33
CA LEU A 42 4.91 13.39 -28.72
C LEU A 42 5.20 13.35 -30.22
N ILE A 43 5.44 12.15 -30.76
CA ILE A 43 5.73 11.97 -32.19
C ILE A 43 4.55 12.44 -33.03
N LEU A 44 3.33 12.01 -32.68
CA LEU A 44 2.12 12.42 -33.40
C LEU A 44 1.91 13.92 -33.32
N TYR A 45 2.07 14.53 -32.15
CA TYR A 45 1.95 15.97 -32.00
C TYR A 45 2.93 16.71 -32.92
N TRP A 46 4.24 16.45 -32.80
CA TRP A 46 5.25 17.17 -33.60
C TRP A 46 5.14 16.87 -35.10
N CYS A 47 4.83 15.63 -35.50
CA CYS A 47 4.67 15.29 -36.91
C CYS A 47 3.41 15.95 -37.50
N LEU A 48 2.26 15.81 -36.86
CA LEU A 48 1.01 16.35 -37.41
C LEU A 48 0.97 17.89 -37.35
N TRP A 49 1.54 18.49 -36.30
CA TRP A 49 1.55 19.94 -36.13
C TRP A 49 2.43 20.67 -37.15
N TYR A 50 3.55 20.07 -37.58
CA TYR A 50 4.53 20.74 -38.44
C TYR A 50 4.64 20.19 -39.85
N LEU A 51 4.16 18.96 -40.11
CA LEU A 51 4.26 18.31 -41.42
C LEU A 51 2.92 18.20 -42.14
N THR A 52 1.83 18.73 -41.57
CA THR A 52 0.49 18.69 -42.18
C THR A 52 -0.25 20.02 -41.99
N ASP A 53 -1.24 20.28 -42.83
CA ASP A 53 -2.13 21.45 -42.74
C ASP A 53 -3.42 21.16 -41.94
N LEU A 54 -3.38 20.17 -41.05
CA LEU A 54 -4.53 19.83 -40.19
C LEU A 54 -4.79 20.95 -39.18
N SER A 55 -6.06 21.19 -38.85
CA SER A 55 -6.39 22.12 -37.77
C SER A 55 -5.88 21.61 -36.42
N HIS A 56 -5.49 22.53 -35.53
CA HIS A 56 -4.92 22.18 -34.22
C HIS A 56 -5.82 21.23 -33.42
N ASN A 57 -7.14 21.46 -33.46
CA ASN A 57 -8.15 20.59 -32.86
C ASN A 57 -8.07 19.14 -33.40
N VAL A 58 -7.95 18.96 -34.72
CA VAL A 58 -7.87 17.64 -35.34
C VAL A 58 -6.55 16.96 -34.95
N VAL A 59 -5.44 17.69 -34.91
CA VAL A 59 -4.15 17.16 -34.44
C VAL A 59 -4.29 16.60 -33.02
N PHE A 60 -4.80 17.39 -32.09
CA PHE A 60 -4.96 16.94 -30.71
C PHE A 60 -6.02 15.84 -30.56
N SER A 61 -7.07 15.84 -31.37
CA SER A 61 -8.05 14.76 -31.38
C SER A 61 -7.43 13.42 -31.81
N ILE A 62 -6.55 13.43 -32.82
CA ILE A 62 -5.82 12.22 -33.25
C ILE A 62 -4.85 11.77 -32.15
N VAL A 63 -4.09 12.69 -31.56
CA VAL A 63 -3.17 12.41 -30.45
C VAL A 63 -3.93 11.79 -29.26
N THR A 64 -5.04 12.38 -28.86
CA THR A 64 -5.88 11.90 -27.75
C THR A 64 -6.52 10.54 -28.06
N ALA A 65 -7.03 10.34 -29.28
CA ALA A 65 -7.70 9.08 -29.66
C ALA A 65 -6.74 7.90 -29.77
N SER A 66 -5.47 8.17 -30.10
CA SER A 66 -4.43 7.14 -30.20
C SER A 66 -3.80 6.80 -28.84
N LEU A 67 -3.89 7.70 -27.87
CA LEU A 67 -3.31 7.54 -26.54
C LEU A 67 -4.04 6.49 -25.69
N GLY A 68 -3.26 5.70 -24.95
CA GLY A 68 -3.75 4.94 -23.81
C GLY A 68 -4.29 3.57 -24.15
N GLY A 69 -3.95 3.02 -25.32
CA GLY A 69 -4.35 1.68 -25.73
C GLY A 69 -3.90 0.61 -24.74
N VAL A 70 -2.69 0.74 -24.19
CA VAL A 70 -2.16 -0.18 -23.17
C VAL A 70 -2.95 -0.07 -21.88
N SER A 71 -3.25 1.16 -21.45
CA SER A 71 -3.98 1.42 -20.20
C SER A 71 -5.43 0.92 -20.28
N VAL A 72 -6.08 1.08 -21.44
CA VAL A 72 -7.43 0.56 -21.70
C VAL A 72 -7.43 -0.97 -21.71
N PHE A 73 -6.47 -1.60 -22.40
CA PHE A 73 -6.33 -3.04 -22.38
C PHE A 73 -6.14 -3.57 -20.96
N GLU A 74 -5.24 -2.95 -20.18
CA GLU A 74 -4.96 -3.32 -18.79
C GLU A 74 -6.22 -3.17 -17.93
N TYR A 75 -6.98 -2.10 -18.11
CA TYR A 75 -8.23 -1.88 -17.41
C TYR A 75 -9.21 -3.04 -17.58
N PHE A 76 -9.46 -3.46 -18.83
CA PHE A 76 -10.36 -4.58 -19.13
C PHE A 76 -9.77 -5.92 -18.72
N TYR A 77 -8.45 -6.10 -18.86
CA TYR A 77 -7.74 -7.29 -18.38
C TYR A 77 -7.94 -7.49 -16.89
N ARG A 78 -7.71 -6.45 -16.08
CA ARG A 78 -7.93 -6.46 -14.63
C ARG A 78 -9.40 -6.70 -14.29
N LEU A 79 -10.31 -6.00 -14.97
CA LEU A 79 -11.76 -6.15 -14.77
C LEU A 79 -12.19 -7.61 -14.98
N HIS A 80 -11.77 -8.22 -16.09
CA HIS A 80 -12.05 -9.62 -16.40
C HIS A 80 -11.49 -10.57 -15.33
N HIS A 81 -10.25 -10.35 -14.88
CA HIS A 81 -9.64 -11.19 -13.84
C HIS A 81 -10.34 -11.07 -12.49
N LEU A 82 -10.88 -9.91 -12.12
CA LEU A 82 -11.60 -9.72 -10.85
C LEU A 82 -13.03 -10.29 -10.90
N PHE A 83 -13.74 -10.08 -12.01
CA PHE A 83 -15.15 -10.49 -12.17
C PHE A 83 -15.34 -11.98 -12.51
N ARG A 84 -14.30 -12.69 -12.97
CA ARG A 84 -14.42 -14.13 -13.26
C ARG A 84 -14.83 -14.91 -12.00
N LYS A 85 -15.82 -15.81 -12.14
CA LYS A 85 -16.38 -16.58 -11.00
C LYS A 85 -15.31 -17.29 -10.16
N ASN A 86 -14.35 -17.95 -10.81
CA ASN A 86 -13.20 -18.63 -10.19
C ASN A 86 -11.93 -17.77 -10.16
N SER A 87 -12.05 -16.45 -9.94
CA SER A 87 -10.91 -15.55 -9.89
C SER A 87 -9.94 -15.95 -8.78
N ARG A 88 -8.67 -16.19 -9.15
CA ARG A 88 -7.57 -16.40 -8.20
C ARG A 88 -6.93 -15.09 -7.75
N ALA A 89 -7.32 -13.94 -8.27
CA ALA A 89 -6.67 -12.64 -8.02
C ALA A 89 -7.47 -11.68 -7.12
N ARG A 90 -8.71 -12.06 -6.79
CA ARG A 90 -9.65 -11.25 -6.02
C ARG A 90 -9.16 -10.97 -4.58
N PRO A 91 -9.45 -9.79 -4.00
CA PRO A 91 -9.20 -9.51 -2.59
C PRO A 91 -9.73 -10.60 -1.64
N LEU A 92 -8.98 -10.90 -0.57
CA LEU A 92 -9.28 -11.99 0.36
C LEU A 92 -10.63 -11.77 1.06
N ASN A 93 -11.55 -12.75 1.08
CA ASN A 93 -12.89 -12.62 1.69
C ASN A 93 -13.79 -11.56 1.03
N SER A 94 -13.70 -11.35 -0.29
CA SER A 94 -14.58 -10.43 -1.02
C SER A 94 -15.55 -11.14 -1.99
N ARG A 95 -16.68 -10.48 -2.26
CA ARG A 95 -17.71 -10.96 -3.21
C ARG A 95 -17.24 -10.80 -4.65
N VAL A 96 -17.88 -11.53 -5.57
CA VAL A 96 -17.55 -11.52 -7.01
C VAL A 96 -17.59 -10.14 -7.66
N SER A 97 -18.41 -9.22 -7.14
CA SER A 97 -18.57 -7.86 -7.66
C SER A 97 -17.64 -6.82 -7.06
N TRP A 98 -16.75 -7.19 -6.13
CA TRP A 98 -15.95 -6.21 -5.41
C TRP A 98 -14.60 -5.99 -6.09
N LEU A 99 -14.40 -4.76 -6.59
CA LEU A 99 -13.16 -4.31 -7.21
C LEU A 99 -12.09 -4.06 -6.14
N ASP A 100 -10.83 -4.29 -6.50
CA ASP A 100 -9.74 -3.95 -5.60
C ASP A 100 -9.47 -2.44 -5.54
N PHE A 101 -8.73 -2.00 -4.52
CA PHE A 101 -8.55 -0.57 -4.26
C PHE A 101 -7.83 0.09 -5.44
N PHE A 102 -6.82 -0.56 -6.01
CA PHE A 102 -6.15 -0.05 -7.19
C PHE A 102 -7.10 0.12 -8.38
N GLN A 103 -7.94 -0.88 -8.70
CA GLN A 103 -8.89 -0.78 -9.81
C GLN A 103 -9.85 0.40 -9.63
N ILE A 104 -10.37 0.64 -8.42
CA ILE A 104 -11.26 1.77 -8.15
C ILE A 104 -10.55 3.11 -8.41
N ASN A 105 -9.34 3.27 -7.87
CA ASN A 105 -8.55 4.49 -8.08
C ASN A 105 -8.16 4.65 -9.55
N PHE A 106 -7.86 3.55 -10.23
CA PHE A 106 -7.55 3.54 -11.65
C PHE A 106 -8.76 3.95 -12.50
N THR A 107 -9.98 3.50 -12.17
CA THR A 107 -11.21 3.96 -12.82
C THR A 107 -11.43 5.47 -12.62
N ILE A 108 -11.29 5.97 -11.38
CA ILE A 108 -11.48 7.39 -11.08
C ILE A 108 -10.47 8.24 -11.84
N LEU A 109 -9.18 7.85 -11.80
CA LEU A 109 -8.14 8.54 -12.53
C LEU A 109 -8.42 8.53 -14.03
N TRP A 110 -8.79 7.38 -14.60
CA TRP A 110 -9.12 7.28 -16.01
C TRP A 110 -10.25 8.24 -16.42
N LEU A 111 -11.28 8.40 -15.58
CA LEU A 111 -12.34 9.39 -15.81
C LEU A 111 -11.83 10.83 -15.73
N ILE A 112 -10.97 11.15 -14.76
CA ILE A 112 -10.35 12.48 -14.65
C ILE A 112 -9.55 12.80 -15.91
N LEU A 113 -8.70 11.88 -16.36
CA LEU A 113 -7.88 12.06 -17.56
C LEU A 113 -8.72 12.13 -18.84
N ALA A 114 -9.79 11.33 -18.94
CA ALA A 114 -10.70 11.40 -20.07
C ALA A 114 -11.36 12.78 -20.16
N VAL A 115 -11.83 13.33 -19.04
CA VAL A 115 -12.39 14.69 -18.99
C VAL A 115 -11.32 15.73 -19.33
N GLU A 116 -10.13 15.64 -18.75
CA GLU A 116 -9.02 16.56 -19.00
C GLU A 116 -8.61 16.61 -20.48
N LEU A 117 -8.47 15.44 -21.11
CA LEU A 117 -8.12 15.31 -22.52
C LEU A 117 -9.22 15.84 -23.44
N VAL A 118 -10.49 15.47 -23.19
CA VAL A 118 -11.62 15.91 -24.00
C VAL A 118 -11.81 17.43 -23.89
N VAL A 119 -11.82 17.98 -22.67
CA VAL A 119 -11.96 19.43 -22.48
C VAL A 119 -10.78 20.19 -23.09
N GLY A 120 -9.57 19.61 -23.02
CA GLY A 120 -8.39 20.19 -23.65
C GLY A 120 -8.45 20.19 -25.18
N SER A 121 -9.03 19.15 -25.80
CA SER A 121 -8.98 18.95 -27.25
C SER A 121 -10.22 19.42 -28.02
N VAL A 122 -11.37 19.63 -27.38
CA VAL A 122 -12.64 20.01 -28.03
C VAL A 122 -12.66 21.43 -28.64
N PRO A 123 -12.05 22.47 -28.04
CA PRO A 123 -12.07 23.82 -28.61
C PRO A 123 -11.32 23.91 -29.95
N GLU A 124 -11.71 24.83 -30.84
CA GLU A 124 -11.04 25.05 -32.13
C GLU A 124 -9.54 25.32 -31.97
N GLU A 125 -9.18 26.12 -30.96
CA GLU A 125 -7.82 26.28 -30.47
C GLU A 125 -7.66 25.49 -29.16
N PRO A 126 -6.99 24.32 -29.19
CA PRO A 126 -6.89 23.43 -28.04
C PRO A 126 -6.14 24.06 -26.87
N TYR A 127 -6.56 23.71 -25.65
CA TYR A 127 -5.85 24.12 -24.44
C TYR A 127 -4.61 23.25 -24.23
N VAL A 128 -3.55 23.52 -25.00
CA VAL A 128 -2.30 22.74 -25.01
C VAL A 128 -1.73 22.54 -23.60
N ARG A 129 -1.80 23.58 -22.76
CA ARG A 129 -1.31 23.51 -21.36
C ARG A 129 -2.13 22.57 -20.50
N LEU A 130 -3.44 22.45 -20.73
CA LEU A 130 -4.29 21.49 -20.04
C LEU A 130 -3.95 20.07 -20.49
N ILE A 131 -3.72 19.84 -21.80
CA ILE A 131 -3.32 18.53 -22.31
C ILE A 131 -1.91 18.14 -21.80
N ALA A 132 -1.01 19.10 -21.63
CA ALA A 132 0.30 18.88 -21.03
C ALA A 132 0.25 18.46 -19.55
N MET A 133 -0.88 18.71 -18.86
CA MET A 133 -1.07 18.41 -17.45
C MET A 133 -1.49 16.96 -17.17
N VAL A 134 -1.80 16.15 -18.19
CA VAL A 134 -2.28 14.76 -18.05
C VAL A 134 -1.42 13.92 -17.10
N LEU A 135 -0.09 13.89 -17.32
CA LEU A 135 0.81 13.12 -16.44
C LEU A 135 1.03 13.78 -15.06
N PRO A 136 1.20 15.11 -14.94
CA PRO A 136 1.12 15.79 -13.65
C PRO A 136 -0.17 15.51 -12.88
N THR A 137 -1.32 15.39 -13.54
CA THR A 137 -2.61 15.03 -12.92
C THR A 137 -2.56 13.62 -12.35
N VAL A 138 -1.97 12.65 -13.06
CA VAL A 138 -1.70 11.29 -12.51
C VAL A 138 -0.85 11.39 -11.23
N MET A 139 0.22 12.19 -11.28
CA MET A 139 1.12 12.39 -10.14
C MET A 139 0.40 13.03 -8.94
N PHE A 140 -0.41 14.06 -9.17
CA PHE A 140 -1.22 14.69 -8.12
C PHE A 140 -2.23 13.72 -7.54
N TYR A 141 -2.98 13.01 -8.38
CA TYR A 141 -4.03 12.11 -7.93
C TYR A 141 -3.48 11.00 -7.03
N PHE A 142 -2.52 10.21 -7.52
CA PHE A 142 -1.94 9.13 -6.71
C PHE A 142 -1.15 9.68 -5.52
N GLY A 143 -0.42 10.79 -5.70
CA GLY A 143 0.29 11.44 -4.62
C GLY A 143 -0.64 11.84 -3.48
N ILE A 144 -1.72 12.56 -3.77
CA ILE A 144 -2.68 13.04 -2.78
C ILE A 144 -3.43 11.89 -2.14
N VAL A 145 -4.00 10.97 -2.92
CA VAL A 145 -4.80 9.87 -2.38
C VAL A 145 -3.95 9.01 -1.43
N TYR A 146 -2.74 8.64 -1.85
CA TYR A 146 -1.91 7.69 -1.10
C TYR A 146 -1.26 8.33 0.12
N LEU A 147 -0.87 9.61 0.01
CA LEU A 147 -0.38 10.34 1.17
C LEU A 147 -1.50 10.60 2.19
N SER A 148 -2.71 10.92 1.72
CA SER A 148 -3.86 11.16 2.60
C SER A 148 -4.25 9.90 3.38
N LEU A 149 -4.24 8.73 2.75
CA LEU A 149 -4.48 7.46 3.45
C LEU A 149 -3.46 7.23 4.59
N ASP A 150 -2.18 7.48 4.33
CA ASP A 150 -1.15 7.31 5.35
C ASP A 150 -1.22 8.37 6.46
N ILE A 151 -1.64 9.61 6.14
CA ILE A 151 -1.94 10.64 7.14
C ILE A 151 -3.11 10.21 8.03
N PHE A 152 -4.22 9.75 7.44
CA PHE A 152 -5.37 9.28 8.20
C PHE A 152 -5.04 8.05 9.05
N ARG A 153 -4.22 7.13 8.52
CA ARG A 153 -3.67 6.01 9.28
C ARG A 153 -2.89 6.50 10.50
N MET A 154 -1.99 7.47 10.34
CA MET A 154 -1.22 8.04 11.48
C MET A 154 -2.09 8.75 12.51
N MET A 155 -3.20 9.36 12.08
CA MET A 155 -4.19 9.97 12.99
C MET A 155 -5.07 8.93 13.71
N GLY A 156 -4.88 7.62 13.44
CA GLY A 156 -5.63 6.55 14.09
C GLY A 156 -7.01 6.30 13.49
N PHE A 157 -7.33 6.86 12.31
CA PHE A 157 -8.58 6.55 11.64
C PHE A 157 -8.62 5.09 11.17
N LYS A 158 -9.74 4.43 11.45
CA LYS A 158 -10.04 3.08 10.95
C LYS A 158 -10.50 3.14 9.50
N ALA A 159 -10.31 2.06 8.75
CA ALA A 159 -10.71 1.95 7.36
C ALA A 159 -12.24 2.20 7.21
N PRO A 160 -12.67 3.30 6.56
CA PRO A 160 -14.09 3.68 6.51
C PRO A 160 -14.90 2.75 5.60
N PHE A 161 -14.24 2.20 4.59
CA PHE A 161 -14.72 1.15 3.71
C PHE A 161 -13.61 0.11 3.56
N ARG A 162 -13.92 -0.97 2.85
CA ARG A 162 -12.96 -2.03 2.59
C ARG A 162 -11.86 -1.53 1.64
N ILE A 163 -10.60 -1.75 1.99
CA ILE A 163 -9.44 -1.37 1.15
C ILE A 163 -8.76 -2.66 0.74
N SER A 164 -9.06 -3.15 -0.47
CA SER A 164 -8.55 -4.43 -0.97
C SER A 164 -8.87 -5.59 -0.01
N SER A 165 -7.86 -6.30 0.51
CA SER A 165 -8.06 -7.38 1.48
C SER A 165 -8.32 -6.90 2.90
N THR A 166 -8.19 -5.60 3.17
CA THR A 166 -8.45 -4.99 4.48
C THR A 166 -9.94 -4.73 4.67
N PRO A 167 -10.60 -5.34 5.67
CA PRO A 167 -12.02 -5.12 5.94
C PRO A 167 -12.32 -3.72 6.48
N LYS A 168 -13.58 -3.28 6.35
CA LYS A 168 -14.06 -2.05 6.98
C LYS A 168 -13.88 -2.13 8.51
N GLY A 169 -13.44 -1.04 9.12
CA GLY A 169 -13.29 -0.91 10.57
C GLY A 169 -11.98 -1.43 11.15
N SER A 170 -11.09 -2.05 10.36
CA SER A 170 -9.74 -2.38 10.82
C SER A 170 -8.81 -1.17 10.73
N VAL A 171 -7.58 -1.32 11.24
CA VAL A 171 -6.50 -0.36 11.00
C VAL A 171 -6.32 -0.21 9.48
N MET A 172 -6.27 1.03 9.02
CA MET A 172 -6.11 1.35 7.60
C MET A 172 -4.71 0.94 7.14
N PRO A 173 -4.53 0.10 6.11
CA PRO A 173 -3.20 -0.32 5.66
C PRO A 173 -2.42 0.88 5.12
N THR A 174 -1.10 0.75 5.03
CA THR A 174 -0.33 1.72 4.24
C THR A 174 -0.81 1.71 2.78
N ALA A 175 -0.87 2.87 2.14
CA ALA A 175 -1.38 2.95 0.76
C ALA A 175 -0.54 2.09 -0.20
N LEU A 176 0.79 2.09 0.00
CA LEU A 176 1.71 1.26 -0.75
C LEU A 176 1.48 -0.25 -0.55
N TYR A 177 1.09 -0.69 0.65
CA TYR A 177 0.70 -2.10 0.86
C TYR A 177 -0.46 -2.48 -0.04
N ALA A 178 -1.52 -1.66 -0.10
CA ALA A 178 -2.69 -1.93 -0.92
C ALA A 178 -2.34 -1.96 -2.42
N LEU A 179 -1.50 -1.03 -2.88
CA LEU A 179 -1.01 -0.99 -4.25
C LEU A 179 -0.23 -2.25 -4.63
N ILE A 180 0.76 -2.65 -3.81
CA ILE A 180 1.57 -3.85 -4.07
C ILE A 180 0.70 -5.09 -4.06
N GLU A 181 -0.22 -5.21 -3.09
CA GLU A 181 -1.16 -6.32 -3.01
C GLU A 181 -1.94 -6.47 -4.31
N ASP A 182 -2.53 -5.38 -4.81
CA ASP A 182 -3.43 -5.41 -5.96
C ASP A 182 -2.70 -5.60 -7.29
N VAL A 183 -1.61 -4.87 -7.54
CA VAL A 183 -0.82 -4.97 -8.77
C VAL A 183 -0.16 -6.34 -8.90
N VAL A 184 0.46 -6.85 -7.83
CA VAL A 184 1.14 -8.15 -7.92
C VAL A 184 0.13 -9.30 -7.98
N ALA A 185 -1.01 -9.18 -7.30
CA ALA A 185 -2.02 -10.23 -7.33
C ALA A 185 -2.69 -10.35 -8.71
N VAL A 186 -2.97 -9.23 -9.37
CA VAL A 186 -3.69 -9.20 -10.65
C VAL A 186 -2.69 -9.21 -11.82
N ASP A 187 -1.97 -8.11 -12.04
CA ASP A 187 -1.09 -7.91 -13.20
C ASP A 187 0.17 -8.80 -13.11
N GLY A 188 0.67 -8.97 -11.88
CA GLY A 188 1.80 -9.85 -11.61
C GLY A 188 1.45 -11.35 -11.68
N GLY A 189 0.17 -11.70 -11.65
CA GLY A 189 -0.32 -13.08 -11.61
C GLY A 189 -0.03 -13.82 -10.29
N GLY A 190 0.25 -13.10 -9.20
CA GLY A 190 0.54 -13.69 -7.88
C GLY A 190 -0.71 -14.23 -7.16
N GLY A 191 -1.89 -13.72 -7.50
CA GLY A 191 -3.16 -14.17 -6.96
C GLY A 191 -3.32 -14.05 -5.43
N GLN A 192 -4.28 -14.78 -4.88
CA GLN A 192 -4.62 -14.83 -3.46
C GLN A 192 -3.49 -15.42 -2.61
N ILE A 193 -2.68 -16.32 -3.18
CA ILE A 193 -1.50 -16.88 -2.51
C ILE A 193 -0.53 -15.76 -2.16
N TYR A 194 -0.27 -14.85 -3.12
CA TYR A 194 0.55 -13.68 -2.85
C TYR A 194 -0.11 -12.74 -1.84
N ARG A 195 -1.41 -12.44 -1.97
CA ARG A 195 -2.12 -11.58 -1.00
C ARG A 195 -2.00 -12.12 0.44
N TYR A 196 -2.18 -13.43 0.62
CA TYR A 196 -2.03 -14.07 1.92
C TYR A 196 -0.60 -13.95 2.44
N ALA A 197 0.40 -14.30 1.63
CA ALA A 197 1.80 -14.22 2.05
C ALA A 197 2.25 -12.78 2.37
N LEU A 198 1.82 -11.80 1.58
CA LEU A 198 2.09 -10.38 1.80
C LEU A 198 1.45 -9.92 3.12
N ARG A 199 0.19 -10.28 3.37
CA ARG A 199 -0.49 -9.97 4.63
C ARG A 199 0.23 -10.61 5.82
N THR A 200 0.63 -11.87 5.70
CA THR A 200 1.35 -12.60 6.75
C THR A 200 2.67 -11.92 7.07
N ARG A 201 3.47 -11.54 6.07
CA ARG A 201 4.71 -10.78 6.28
C ARG A 201 4.45 -9.40 6.87
N TYR A 202 3.46 -8.69 6.36
CA TYR A 202 3.10 -7.35 6.82
C TYR A 202 2.72 -7.34 8.31
N LEU A 203 1.87 -8.28 8.74
CA LEU A 203 1.42 -8.36 10.13
C LEU A 203 2.48 -8.94 11.09
N SER A 204 3.44 -9.71 10.58
CA SER A 204 4.52 -10.29 11.38
C SER A 204 5.75 -9.39 11.49
N SER A 205 5.94 -8.44 10.55
CA SER A 205 7.13 -7.61 10.45
C SER A 205 6.82 -6.12 10.60
N PRO A 206 6.89 -5.56 11.82
CA PRO A 206 6.84 -4.12 12.07
C PRO A 206 7.84 -3.33 11.22
N TYR A 207 9.06 -3.87 11.01
CA TYR A 207 10.08 -3.25 10.16
C TYR A 207 9.60 -3.13 8.70
N PHE A 208 9.01 -4.20 8.16
CA PHE A 208 8.45 -4.19 6.80
C PHE A 208 7.35 -3.14 6.64
N ARG A 209 6.45 -3.03 7.63
CA ARG A 209 5.39 -2.00 7.65
C ARG A 209 5.96 -0.60 7.63
N ARG A 210 6.98 -0.34 8.46
CA ARG A 210 7.67 0.95 8.52
C ARG A 210 8.36 1.30 7.20
N MET A 211 9.05 0.34 6.59
CA MET A 211 9.68 0.51 5.28
C MET A 211 8.64 0.88 4.21
N LEU A 212 7.47 0.21 4.17
CA LEU A 212 6.41 0.54 3.22
C LEU A 212 5.85 1.94 3.43
N PHE A 213 5.65 2.36 4.68
CA PHE A 213 5.22 3.72 5.01
C PHE A 213 6.24 4.77 4.53
N GLU A 214 7.52 4.60 4.86
CA GLU A 214 8.58 5.54 4.45
C GLU A 214 8.69 5.63 2.92
N MET A 215 8.56 4.50 2.25
CA MET A 215 8.56 4.42 0.79
C MET A 215 7.34 5.14 0.20
N ASN A 216 6.16 4.96 0.80
CA ASN A 216 4.96 5.67 0.37
C ASN A 216 5.11 7.19 0.53
N CYS A 217 5.60 7.68 1.67
CA CYS A 217 5.87 9.10 1.86
C CYS A 217 6.88 9.65 0.84
N PHE A 218 7.93 8.90 0.53
CA PHE A 218 8.94 9.30 -0.45
C PHE A 218 8.36 9.42 -1.87
N TRP A 219 7.56 8.44 -2.31
CA TRP A 219 6.93 8.45 -3.63
C TRP A 219 5.77 9.44 -3.71
N SER A 220 4.80 9.36 -2.80
CA SER A 220 3.61 10.20 -2.84
C SER A 220 3.91 11.67 -2.54
N GLY A 221 4.76 11.95 -1.55
CA GLY A 221 5.23 13.30 -1.26
C GLY A 221 6.09 13.87 -2.39
N GLY A 222 7.01 13.07 -2.93
CA GLY A 222 7.81 13.42 -4.10
C GLY A 222 6.93 13.72 -5.32
N SER A 223 5.91 12.90 -5.54
CA SER A 223 4.95 13.06 -6.64
C SER A 223 4.22 14.40 -6.58
N ILE A 224 3.68 14.79 -5.42
CA ILE A 224 2.99 16.07 -5.26
C ILE A 224 3.94 17.26 -5.50
N ILE A 225 5.14 17.22 -4.90
CA ILE A 225 6.11 18.32 -5.02
C ILE A 225 6.56 18.49 -6.48
N PHE A 226 6.92 17.40 -7.15
CA PHE A 226 7.38 17.46 -8.53
C PHE A 226 6.23 17.71 -9.52
N ALA A 227 5.01 17.22 -9.25
CA ALA A 227 3.85 17.61 -10.03
C ALA A 227 3.64 19.12 -9.99
N ALA A 228 3.70 19.75 -8.80
CA ALA A 228 3.60 21.20 -8.66
C ALA A 228 4.71 21.96 -9.40
N ALA A 229 5.95 21.47 -9.33
CA ALA A 229 7.08 22.06 -10.07
C ALA A 229 6.89 21.94 -11.59
N ILE A 230 6.47 20.77 -12.09
CA ILE A 230 6.22 20.53 -13.51
C ILE A 230 5.04 21.38 -13.98
N THR A 231 3.97 21.50 -13.20
CA THR A 231 2.86 22.43 -13.47
C THR A 231 3.37 23.87 -13.61
N ALA A 232 4.20 24.35 -12.68
CA ALA A 232 4.77 25.69 -12.78
C ALA A 232 5.56 25.88 -14.09
N VAL A 233 6.34 24.86 -14.51
CA VAL A 233 7.03 24.87 -15.81
C VAL A 233 6.04 24.92 -16.97
N ILE A 234 5.03 24.04 -16.98
CA ILE A 234 4.00 23.97 -18.03
C ILE A 234 3.30 25.32 -18.22
N PHE A 235 3.06 26.08 -17.15
CA PHE A 235 2.36 27.37 -17.23
C PHE A 235 3.28 28.58 -17.47
N THR A 236 4.60 28.41 -17.46
CA THR A 236 5.56 29.52 -17.65
C THR A 236 6.29 29.48 -18.98
N VAL A 237 6.45 28.31 -19.61
CA VAL A 237 7.12 28.17 -20.90
C VAL A 237 6.16 28.33 -22.09
N GLN A 238 6.70 28.35 -23.31
CA GLN A 238 5.92 28.36 -24.56
C GLN A 238 5.14 27.05 -24.73
N GLU A 239 3.99 27.07 -25.41
CA GLU A 239 3.03 25.95 -25.42
C GLU A 239 3.60 24.64 -25.96
N ASN A 240 4.35 24.68 -27.06
CA ASN A 240 4.92 23.47 -27.66
C ASN A 240 6.00 22.84 -26.75
N VAL A 241 6.74 23.70 -26.04
CA VAL A 241 7.71 23.30 -25.02
C VAL A 241 6.98 22.75 -23.79
N ALA A 242 5.89 23.39 -23.37
CA ALA A 242 5.08 22.97 -22.24
C ALA A 242 4.49 21.58 -22.47
N PHE A 243 3.97 21.32 -23.68
CA PHE A 243 3.52 20.00 -24.09
C PHE A 243 4.66 18.98 -23.95
N THR A 244 5.80 19.22 -24.59
CA THR A 244 6.92 18.28 -24.54
C THR A 244 7.42 18.01 -23.13
N LEU A 245 7.57 19.04 -22.31
CA LEU A 245 8.04 18.91 -20.93
C LEU A 245 7.00 18.26 -20.00
N GLY A 246 5.71 18.58 -20.17
CA GLY A 246 4.63 17.98 -19.39
C GLY A 246 4.51 16.47 -19.56
N TRP A 247 4.78 15.98 -20.77
CA TRP A 247 4.81 14.54 -21.06
C TRP A 247 6.14 13.88 -20.65
N THR A 248 7.29 14.54 -20.79
CA THR A 248 8.61 13.90 -20.55
C THR A 248 9.09 13.95 -19.11
N LEU A 249 8.89 15.07 -18.40
CA LEU A 249 9.43 15.26 -17.05
C LEU A 249 8.91 14.24 -16.02
N PRO A 250 7.63 13.85 -16.02
CA PRO A 250 7.12 12.79 -15.13
C PRO A 250 7.83 11.45 -15.33
N PHE A 251 8.16 11.08 -16.56
CA PHE A 251 8.92 9.85 -16.84
C PHE A 251 10.36 9.95 -16.36
N ALA A 252 11.03 11.08 -16.60
CA ALA A 252 12.37 11.32 -16.08
C ALA A 252 12.39 11.24 -14.54
N TRP A 253 11.41 11.84 -13.89
CA TRP A 253 11.20 11.75 -12.44
C TRP A 253 11.00 10.29 -11.99
N ALA A 254 10.12 9.54 -12.63
CA ALA A 254 9.84 8.15 -12.29
C ALA A 254 11.08 7.25 -12.42
N ILE A 255 11.92 7.47 -13.44
CA ILE A 255 13.19 6.76 -13.62
C ILE A 255 14.14 7.05 -12.46
N VAL A 256 14.33 8.32 -12.11
CA VAL A 256 15.22 8.73 -11.01
C VAL A 256 14.73 8.14 -9.67
N TRP A 257 13.44 8.23 -9.38
CA TRP A 257 12.86 7.67 -8.16
C TRP A 257 13.01 6.14 -8.11
N THR A 258 12.83 5.45 -9.24
CA THR A 258 13.03 4.00 -9.33
C THR A 258 14.49 3.62 -9.04
N LEU A 259 15.45 4.35 -9.61
CA LEU A 259 16.89 4.11 -9.38
C LEU A 259 17.30 4.32 -7.91
N ILE A 260 16.67 5.26 -7.21
CA ILE A 260 16.91 5.50 -5.78
C ILE A 260 16.30 4.38 -4.92
N THR A 261 15.10 3.94 -5.28
CA THR A 261 14.26 3.08 -4.42
C THR A 261 14.66 1.62 -4.48
N ILE A 262 15.10 1.12 -5.64
CA ILE A 262 15.60 -0.27 -5.78
C ILE A 262 16.70 -0.61 -4.74
N PRO A 263 17.84 0.09 -4.69
CA PRO A 263 18.90 -0.23 -3.73
C PRO A 263 18.49 0.06 -2.28
N TRP A 264 17.58 1.01 -2.06
CA TRP A 264 17.02 1.28 -0.73
C TRP A 264 16.21 0.08 -0.23
N VAL A 265 15.19 -0.36 -0.97
CA VAL A 265 14.36 -1.52 -0.59
C VAL A 265 15.22 -2.77 -0.42
N GLN A 266 16.17 -3.03 -1.34
CA GLN A 266 17.10 -4.16 -1.19
C GLN A 266 17.96 -4.08 0.07
N SER A 267 18.38 -2.88 0.48
CA SER A 267 19.08 -2.69 1.75
C SER A 267 18.17 -2.95 2.94
N ASP A 268 16.95 -2.44 2.94
CA ASP A 268 16.03 -2.58 4.06
C ASP A 268 15.53 -4.03 4.22
N LEU A 269 15.26 -4.76 3.14
CA LEU A 269 14.93 -6.18 3.21
C LEU A 269 16.09 -7.03 3.75
N ARG A 270 17.35 -6.67 3.45
CA ARG A 270 18.53 -7.32 4.04
C ARG A 270 18.66 -7.03 5.53
N ARG A 271 18.38 -5.80 5.96
CA ARG A 271 18.38 -5.40 7.37
C ARG A 271 17.26 -6.08 8.15
N GLU A 272 16.07 -6.18 7.56
CA GLU A 272 14.95 -6.93 8.11
C GLU A 272 15.34 -8.40 8.34
N LYS A 273 15.89 -9.07 7.32
CA LYS A 273 16.33 -10.47 7.43
C LYS A 273 17.38 -10.65 8.52
N LYS A 274 18.34 -9.72 8.65
CA LYS A 274 19.35 -9.74 9.72
C LYS A 274 18.73 -9.53 11.10
N ALA A 275 17.84 -8.55 11.26
CA ALA A 275 17.16 -8.28 12.52
C ALA A 275 16.31 -9.49 12.97
N TRP A 276 15.69 -10.17 12.01
CA TRP A 276 14.94 -11.41 12.22
C TRP A 276 15.85 -12.55 12.71
N ALA A 277 16.99 -12.77 12.06
CA ALA A 277 17.95 -13.81 12.45
C ALA A 277 18.57 -13.58 13.84
N GLU A 278 18.70 -12.32 14.26
CA GLU A 278 19.27 -11.96 15.56
C GLU A 278 18.23 -11.94 16.69
N ASN A 279 16.98 -12.33 16.43
CA ASN A 279 15.85 -12.22 17.38
C ASN A 279 15.78 -10.85 18.07
N ARG A 280 16.24 -9.79 17.40
CA ARG A 280 16.05 -8.42 17.91
C ARG A 280 14.56 -8.17 17.82
N GLY A 281 13.88 -8.27 18.96
CA GLY A 281 12.43 -8.17 19.07
C GLY A 281 11.93 -7.05 18.17
N GLN A 282 11.19 -7.41 17.13
CA GLN A 282 10.72 -6.43 16.15
C GLN A 282 9.66 -5.49 16.74
N GLY A 283 9.32 -5.67 18.03
CA GLY A 283 8.37 -4.88 18.77
C GLY A 283 6.92 -5.19 18.39
N GLY A 284 5.98 -4.80 19.26
CA GLY A 284 4.55 -4.92 19.00
C GLY A 284 3.98 -6.32 19.19
N ILE A 285 2.64 -6.38 19.16
CA ILE A 285 1.90 -7.63 19.32
C ILE A 285 1.94 -8.40 17.99
N PRO A 286 2.38 -9.67 17.97
CA PRO A 286 2.38 -10.47 16.75
C PRO A 286 1.00 -10.47 16.09
N TRP A 287 0.98 -10.36 14.77
CA TRP A 287 -0.25 -10.41 13.95
C TRP A 287 -1.22 -9.23 14.14
N VAL A 288 -0.77 -8.17 14.81
CA VAL A 288 -1.53 -6.93 15.01
C VAL A 288 -0.85 -5.79 14.27
N ASP A 289 -1.65 -5.03 13.52
CA ASP A 289 -1.16 -3.83 12.85
C ASP A 289 -1.07 -2.63 13.83
N ASP A 290 -0.12 -2.70 14.76
CA ASP A 290 0.19 -1.62 15.69
C ASP A 290 1.15 -0.61 15.04
N ILE A 291 0.71 0.64 14.91
CA ILE A 291 1.49 1.75 14.31
C ILE A 291 2.60 2.21 15.26
N SER A 292 2.42 2.02 16.57
CA SER A 292 3.33 2.46 17.64
C SER A 292 4.39 1.43 18.01
N ALA A 293 4.37 0.26 17.37
CA ALA A 293 5.32 -0.82 17.65
C ALA A 293 6.78 -0.32 17.49
N PRO A 294 7.67 -0.58 18.47
CA PRO A 294 9.06 -0.17 18.37
C PRO A 294 9.75 -0.96 17.26
N THR A 295 10.37 -0.27 16.29
CA THR A 295 10.98 -0.91 15.12
C THR A 295 12.48 -0.66 15.06
N ALA A 296 13.22 -1.64 14.54
CA ALA A 296 14.64 -1.43 14.25
C ALA A 296 14.81 -0.32 13.20
N ARG A 297 15.92 0.41 13.29
CA ARG A 297 16.17 1.61 12.48
C ARG A 297 16.28 1.28 10.99
N THR A 298 15.39 1.86 10.19
CA THR A 298 15.42 1.76 8.72
C THR A 298 16.58 2.56 8.12
N ARG A 299 16.89 2.34 6.83
CA ARG A 299 17.87 3.15 6.11
C ARG A 299 17.50 4.64 6.16
N PHE A 300 16.24 4.99 5.91
CA PHE A 300 15.79 6.38 5.96
C PHE A 300 16.03 7.00 7.32
N ALA A 301 15.62 6.32 8.39
CA ALA A 301 15.84 6.80 9.75
C ALA A 301 17.35 6.94 10.09
N SER A 302 18.21 6.11 9.50
CA SER A 302 19.66 6.22 9.65
C SER A 302 20.25 7.41 8.89
N VAL A 303 19.79 7.66 7.66
CA VAL A 303 20.24 8.80 6.85
C VAL A 303 19.72 10.11 7.45
N GLN A 304 18.44 10.17 7.81
CA GLN A 304 17.83 11.32 8.45
C GLN A 304 18.55 11.72 9.74
N ALA A 305 18.97 10.75 10.56
CA ALA A 305 19.71 11.06 11.78
C ALA A 305 21.17 11.46 11.57
N ASN A 306 21.78 11.02 10.47
CA ASN A 306 23.10 11.51 10.09
C ASN A 306 23.03 12.95 9.55
N VAL A 307 21.93 13.30 8.87
CA VAL A 307 21.68 14.65 8.33
C VAL A 307 21.15 15.61 9.41
N TRP A 308 20.40 15.09 10.38
CA TRP A 308 19.70 15.87 11.41
C TRP A 308 19.91 15.24 12.79
N PRO A 309 21.07 15.50 13.42
CA PRO A 309 21.55 14.76 14.59
C PRO A 309 20.60 14.78 15.78
N TRP A 310 19.82 15.84 15.94
CA TRP A 310 18.88 16.02 17.05
C TRP A 310 17.64 15.12 17.00
N THR A 311 17.41 14.38 15.91
CA THR A 311 16.40 13.31 15.88
C THR A 311 16.84 12.05 16.62
N ARG A 312 18.12 11.95 16.97
CA ARG A 312 18.72 10.81 17.67
C ARG A 312 18.15 10.60 19.07
N ASP A 313 17.73 11.67 19.76
CA ASP A 313 17.30 11.58 21.16
C ASP A 313 15.83 11.19 21.35
N LYS A 314 15.01 11.20 20.28
CA LYS A 314 13.57 10.87 20.35
C LYS A 314 13.22 9.42 20.03
N GLN A 315 14.16 8.59 19.58
CA GLN A 315 13.92 7.19 19.23
C GLN A 315 14.77 6.28 20.11
N SER A 316 14.17 5.78 21.19
CA SER A 316 14.76 4.79 22.09
C SER A 316 15.11 3.49 21.36
N GLN A 317 16.28 2.94 21.67
CA GLN A 317 16.67 1.60 21.22
C GLN A 317 15.65 0.57 21.73
N PRO A 318 15.31 -0.48 20.96
CA PRO A 318 14.46 -1.55 21.48
C PRO A 318 15.15 -2.18 22.70
N PRO A 319 14.39 -2.50 23.78
CA PRO A 319 14.96 -3.05 25.00
C PRO A 319 15.66 -4.38 24.72
N THR A 320 16.77 -4.60 25.42
CA THR A 320 17.55 -5.84 25.33
C THR A 320 16.92 -6.87 26.29
N PRO A 321 16.91 -8.19 25.98
CA PRO A 321 16.23 -9.18 26.83
C PRO A 321 16.72 -9.26 28.29
N SER A 322 17.87 -8.65 28.61
CA SER A 322 18.42 -8.54 29.97
C SER A 322 17.57 -7.69 30.91
N ASP A 323 16.76 -6.77 30.39
CA ASP A 323 16.11 -5.73 31.22
C ASP A 323 14.87 -6.26 31.98
N HIS A 324 14.40 -7.47 31.66
CA HIS A 324 13.29 -8.12 32.36
C HIS A 324 13.72 -8.99 33.55
N ALA A 325 15.00 -9.36 33.65
CA ALA A 325 15.47 -10.23 34.73
C ALA A 325 15.71 -9.48 36.05
N GLU A 326 15.92 -8.17 36.00
CA GLU A 326 16.35 -7.39 37.19
C GLU A 326 15.19 -6.78 37.99
N LYS A 327 13.94 -6.86 37.49
CA LYS A 327 12.77 -6.24 38.15
C LYS A 327 11.89 -7.19 38.97
N ILE A 328 12.26 -8.46 39.09
CA ILE A 328 11.53 -9.47 39.89
C ILE A 328 12.43 -9.99 41.01
N SER A 329 13.02 -9.09 41.81
CA SER A 329 13.69 -9.46 43.07
C SER A 329 13.89 -8.22 43.95
N GLY A 330 12.79 -7.72 44.50
CA GLY A 330 12.85 -6.65 45.49
C GLY A 330 11.46 -6.12 45.77
N ASP A 331 10.77 -6.75 46.72
CA ASP A 331 9.91 -6.09 47.72
C ASP A 331 9.06 -7.15 48.46
N VAL A 332 9.56 -7.56 49.62
CA VAL A 332 8.77 -8.25 50.66
C VAL A 332 8.85 -7.37 51.91
N PRO A 333 7.73 -6.81 52.41
CA PRO A 333 7.67 -6.29 53.77
C PRO A 333 7.02 -7.29 54.71
N GLY A 334 7.73 -7.64 55.79
CA GLY A 334 7.19 -8.35 56.95
C GLY A 334 6.37 -7.44 57.88
N PRO A 335 5.69 -8.01 58.90
CA PRO A 335 4.47 -7.43 59.49
C PRO A 335 4.74 -6.56 60.72
N SER A 336 3.87 -5.57 60.97
CA SER A 336 3.77 -4.89 62.26
C SER A 336 2.32 -4.71 62.72
N ASN A 337 2.07 -5.17 63.94
CA ASN A 337 0.82 -5.14 64.70
C ASN A 337 0.30 -3.72 64.99
N GLY A 338 -1.03 -3.61 65.15
CA GLY A 338 -1.70 -2.47 65.79
C GLY A 338 -3.22 -2.60 65.71
N ALA A 339 -3.86 -2.90 66.83
CA ALA A 339 -5.27 -3.22 66.98
C ALA A 339 -6.20 -2.00 67.16
N GLN A 340 -7.51 -2.31 67.14
CA GLN A 340 -8.71 -1.58 67.61
C GLN A 340 -9.56 -0.88 66.53
N ASP A 341 -10.89 -0.84 66.56
CA ASP A 341 -11.99 -1.66 67.12
C ASP A 341 -13.32 -0.94 66.68
N VAL A 342 -14.47 -1.64 66.73
CA VAL A 342 -15.87 -1.10 66.85
C VAL A 342 -16.65 -0.56 65.61
N SER A 343 -17.44 -1.48 65.02
CA SER A 343 -18.92 -1.55 64.85
C SER A 343 -19.84 -0.46 64.23
N ASN A 344 -20.82 -0.99 63.47
CA ASN A 344 -22.28 -0.70 63.38
C ASN A 344 -22.91 0.09 62.22
N ASP A 345 -23.91 -0.58 61.60
CA ASP A 345 -25.24 -0.15 61.12
C ASP A 345 -25.37 0.98 60.08
N ALA A 346 -26.38 1.08 59.22
CA ALA A 346 -27.42 0.23 58.64
C ALA A 346 -28.16 1.08 57.56
N SER A 347 -28.87 0.41 56.65
CA SER A 347 -30.13 0.83 55.98
C SER A 347 -30.16 1.65 54.66
N SER A 348 -30.93 1.06 53.70
CA SER A 348 -31.97 1.68 52.82
C SER A 348 -31.50 2.60 51.67
N SER A 349 -31.84 2.39 50.38
CA SER A 349 -33.17 2.15 49.79
C SER A 349 -33.09 1.66 48.32
N ALA A 350 -34.12 0.91 47.88
CA ALA A 350 -34.48 0.59 46.48
C ALA A 350 -35.73 1.45 46.06
N PRO A 351 -36.49 1.24 44.95
CA PRO A 351 -36.46 0.21 43.89
C PRO A 351 -36.89 0.67 42.44
N HIS A 352 -37.12 -0.33 41.56
CA HIS A 352 -37.83 -0.35 40.25
C HIS A 352 -36.97 -0.06 38.99
N GLU A 353 -37.06 -0.80 37.86
CA GLU A 353 -38.12 -1.66 37.32
C GLU A 353 -37.57 -2.65 36.26
N ALA A 354 -38.29 -3.75 36.04
CA ALA A 354 -37.92 -4.89 35.21
C ALA A 354 -38.51 -4.83 33.79
N SER A 355 -37.87 -5.49 32.82
CA SER A 355 -38.58 -6.25 31.78
C SER A 355 -37.73 -7.40 31.22
N HIS A 356 -38.26 -8.62 31.36
CA HIS A 356 -37.85 -9.87 30.72
C HIS A 356 -38.27 -9.90 29.24
N VAL A 357 -37.62 -10.66 28.35
CA VAL A 357 -38.01 -11.96 27.72
C VAL A 357 -37.25 -11.97 26.37
N ALA A 358 -36.65 -13.01 25.76
CA ALA A 358 -36.89 -14.45 25.73
C ALA A 358 -35.62 -15.25 25.33
N ASP A 359 -35.65 -16.52 25.75
CA ASP A 359 -34.82 -17.65 25.33
C ASP A 359 -34.92 -18.02 23.84
N GLY A 360 -33.88 -18.69 23.34
CA GLY A 360 -33.86 -19.41 22.07
C GLY A 360 -32.70 -20.41 22.00
N THR A 361 -32.98 -21.65 22.38
CA THR A 361 -32.09 -22.83 22.38
C THR A 361 -32.03 -23.52 21.00
N TYR A 362 -31.11 -24.49 20.86
CA TYR A 362 -30.95 -25.55 19.82
C TYR A 362 -30.04 -25.14 18.63
N ASP A 363 -29.03 -25.90 18.17
CA ASP A 363 -28.68 -27.31 18.35
C ASP A 363 -27.17 -27.55 18.16
N GLY A 364 -26.67 -28.61 18.82
CA GLY A 364 -25.33 -29.15 18.61
C GLY A 364 -25.24 -30.07 17.39
N ALA A 365 -24.11 -30.04 16.71
CA ALA A 365 -23.67 -31.12 15.82
C ALA A 365 -22.15 -31.23 15.87
N THR A 366 -21.70 -32.28 16.55
CA THR A 366 -20.32 -32.78 16.60
C THR A 366 -20.01 -33.63 15.37
N LEU A 367 -18.70 -33.83 15.15
CA LEU A 367 -17.99 -34.85 14.35
C LEU A 367 -17.70 -34.60 12.87
N GLY A 368 -16.41 -34.74 12.52
CA GLY A 368 -15.99 -35.02 11.15
C GLY A 368 -14.54 -34.71 10.78
N THR A 369 -13.55 -35.09 11.59
CA THR A 369 -12.15 -35.18 11.13
C THR A 369 -12.01 -36.30 10.10
N HIS A 370 -11.69 -35.96 8.85
CA HIS A 370 -11.19 -36.94 7.88
C HIS A 370 -9.82 -36.49 7.36
N TYR A 371 -8.82 -37.28 7.75
CA TYR A 371 -7.52 -37.38 7.10
C TYR A 371 -7.70 -37.85 5.65
N ALA A 372 -6.99 -37.21 4.72
CA ALA A 372 -6.74 -37.75 3.39
C ALA A 372 -5.23 -37.64 3.12
N GLU A 373 -4.56 -38.78 3.17
CA GLU A 373 -3.20 -38.99 2.66
C GLU A 373 -3.21 -39.19 1.13
N PRO A 374 -2.04 -39.05 0.46
CA PRO A 374 -1.96 -38.75 -0.97
C PRO A 374 -1.87 -40.00 -1.85
N THR A 375 -2.55 -39.98 -3.00
CA THR A 375 -2.38 -40.97 -4.06
C THR A 375 -1.33 -40.54 -5.08
N GLU A 376 -0.38 -41.44 -5.27
CA GLU A 376 0.75 -41.38 -6.18
C GLU A 376 0.35 -41.72 -7.64
N LYS A 377 0.97 -41.01 -8.60
CA LYS A 377 1.26 -41.33 -10.01
C LYS A 377 0.15 -41.85 -10.95
N LEU A 378 0.00 -41.15 -12.09
CA LEU A 378 0.11 -41.76 -13.43
C LEU A 378 0.47 -40.72 -14.50
N SER A 379 1.44 -41.10 -15.31
CA SER A 379 1.96 -40.48 -16.53
C SER A 379 0.91 -40.36 -17.65
N VAL A 380 0.91 -39.26 -18.39
CA VAL A 380 1.40 -39.07 -19.78
C VAL A 380 1.56 -37.57 -20.01
#